data_AF-A0A2G2QM90-F1
#
_entry.id   AF-A0A2G2QM90-F1
#
_cell.length_a   1.000
_cell.length_b   1.000
_cell.length_c   1.000
_cell.angle_alpha   90.00
_cell.angle_beta   90.00
_cell.angle_gamma   90.00
#
_symmetry.space_group_name_H-M   'P 1'
#
loop_
_entity.id
_entity.type
_entity.pdbx_description
1 polymer ?
#
loop_
_entity_poly.entity_id
_entity_poly.type
_entity_poly.pdbx_seq_one_letter_code
_entity_poly.pdbx_strand_id
1 'polypeptide(L)' 'MTNKLSKPIRPENDDCCGGGGCCPCVWDTYFNALDLWEEQEAKENASTEAGKTD' A
#
# COMPACT_ATOMS: atom_id res chain seq x y z
N MET A 1 -11.94 9.98 -12.72
CA MET A 1 -10.75 10.08 -11.85
C MET A 1 -10.62 8.73 -11.18
N THR A 2 -9.80 7.83 -11.73
CA THR A 2 -9.55 6.52 -11.10
C THR A 2 -8.79 6.78 -9.81
N ASN A 3 -9.46 6.53 -8.68
CA ASN A 3 -8.89 6.73 -7.35
C ASN A 3 -7.99 5.52 -7.03
N LYS A 4 -6.89 5.41 -7.76
CA LYS A 4 -5.88 4.36 -7.62
C LYS A 4 -5.12 4.61 -6.32
N LEU A 5 -5.03 3.59 -5.48
CA LEU A 5 -4.21 3.60 -4.28
C LEU A 5 -2.75 3.70 -4.75
N SER A 6 -2.02 4.65 -4.18
CA SER A 6 -0.58 4.75 -4.40
C SER A 6 0.13 3.76 -3.50
N LYS A 7 1.18 3.11 -4.02
CA LYS A 7 1.99 2.17 -3.25
C LYS A 7 2.51 2.86 -1.98
N PRO A 8 2.26 2.30 -0.79
CA PRO A 8 2.74 2.90 0.45
C PRO A 8 4.26 2.88 0.48
N ILE A 9 4.84 3.97 1.00
CA ILE A 9 6.29 4.10 1.17
C ILE A 9 6.65 3.37 2.45
N ARG A 10 7.69 2.53 2.38
CA ARG A 10 8.20 1.82 3.55
C ARG A 10 8.74 2.84 4.56
N PRO A 11 8.26 2.85 5.81
CA PRO A 11 8.78 3.75 6.82
C PRO A 11 10.26 3.46 7.08
N GLU A 12 11.04 4.50 7.37
CA GLU A 12 12.43 4.32 7.80
C GLU A 12 12.48 3.73 9.20
N ASN A 13 13.57 3.03 9.54
CA ASN A 13 13.76 2.48 10.89
C ASN A 13 13.78 3.59 11.97
N ASP A 14 14.12 4.82 11.59
CA ASP A 14 14.14 5.99 12.48
C ASP A 14 12.72 6.51 12.80
N ASP A 15 11.78 6.38 11.84
CA ASP A 15 10.37 6.76 11.99
C ASP A 15 9.62 5.79 12.92
N CYS A 16 10.09 4.55 12.98
CA CYS A 16 9.67 3.56 13.96
C CYS A 16 10.45 3.75 15.26
N CYS A 17 9.90 4.53 16.20
CA CYS A 17 10.47 4.76 17.54
C CYS A 17 11.02 3.44 18.15
N GLY A 18 12.34 3.28 18.09
CA GLY A 18 13.05 2.00 17.99
C GLY A 18 12.80 0.95 19.07
N GLY A 19 11.70 0.20 18.96
CA GLY A 19 11.44 -0.99 19.78
C GLY A 19 10.13 -0.98 20.56
N GLY A 20 9.01 -0.60 19.96
CA GLY A 20 7.67 -0.87 20.51
C GLY A 20 7.12 0.15 21.51
N GLY A 21 7.66 1.38 21.55
CA GLY A 21 7.24 2.42 22.50
C GLY A 21 6.09 3.33 22.02
N CYS A 22 5.87 3.46 20.71
CA CYS A 22 4.81 4.28 20.14
C CYS A 22 3.70 3.39 19.56
N CYS A 23 2.59 3.27 20.28
CA CYS A 23 1.33 2.78 19.73
C CYS A 23 0.55 3.97 19.16
N PRO A 24 0.17 3.95 17.87
CA PRO A 24 0.25 2.84 16.90
C PRO A 24 1.60 2.73 16.19
N CYS A 25 2.05 1.50 15.93
CA CYS A 25 3.27 1.22 15.17
C CYS A 25 3.10 1.63 13.70
N VAL A 26 4.07 2.34 13.13
CA VAL A 26 4.07 2.76 11.72
C VAL A 26 4.04 1.56 10.75
N TRP A 27 4.47 0.39 11.22
CA TRP A 27 4.40 -0.85 10.45
C TRP A 27 2.98 -1.38 10.31
N ASP A 28 2.14 -1.26 11.35
CA ASP A 28 0.74 -1.71 11.27
C ASP A 28 -0.02 -0.92 10.20
N THR A 29 0.17 0.40 10.16
CA THR A 29 -0.47 1.24 9.14
C THR A 29 0.11 0.98 7.75
N TYR A 30 1.43 0.78 7.64
CA TYR A 30 2.09 0.42 6.39
C TYR A 30 1.58 -0.91 5.81
N PHE A 31 1.51 -1.97 6.62
CA PHE A 31 1.05 -3.29 6.15
C PHE A 31 -0.43 -3.27 5.76
N ASN A 32 -1.29 -2.58 6.51
CA ASN A 32 -2.69 -2.41 6.13
C ASN A 32 -2.85 -1.67 4.80
N ALA A 33 -2.08 -0.59 4.58
CA ALA A 33 -2.10 0.14 3.32
C ALA A 33 -1.50 -0.67 2.16
N LEU A 34 -0.50 -1.51 2.44
CA LEU A 34 0.17 -2.34 1.45
C LEU A 34 -0.77 -3.44 0.94
N ASP A 35 -1.48 -4.11 1.84
CA ASP A 35 -2.46 -5.16 1.51
C ASP A 35 -3.55 -4.61 0.57
N LEU A 36 -4.12 -3.45 0.90
CA LEU A 36 -5.12 -2.78 0.06
C LEU A 36 -4.57 -2.40 -1.33
N TRP A 37 -3.30 -1.98 -1.39
CA TRP A 37 -2.64 -1.66 -2.65
C TRP A 37 -2.39 -2.92 -3.48
N GLU A 38 -1.90 -4.01 -2.89
CA GLU A 38 -1.67 -5.27 -3.58
C GLU A 38 -2.97 -5.88 -4.11
N GLU A 39 -4.04 -5.86 -3.32
CA GLU A 39 -5.37 -6.26 -3.77
C GLU A 39 -5.86 -5.42 -4.94
N GLN A 40 -5.66 -4.11 -4.89
CA GLN A 40 -6.07 -3.22 -5.96
C GLN A 40 -5.24 -3.45 -7.22
N GLU A 41 -3.92 -3.54 -7.13
CA GLU A 41 -3.04 -3.85 -8.25
C GLU A 41 -3.37 -5.20 -8.87
N ALA A 42 -3.70 -6.21 -8.06
CA ALA A 42 -4.16 -7.51 -8.54
C ALA A 42 -5.49 -7.39 -9.31
N LYS A 43 -6.45 -6.62 -8.78
CA LYS A 43 -7.73 -6.36 -9.45
C LYS A 43 -7.53 -5.53 -10.72
N GLU A 44 -6.64 -4.54 -10.71
CA GLU A 44 -6.35 -3.67 -11.84
C GLU A 44 -5.51 -4.37 -12.90
N ASN A 45 -4.53 -5.20 -12.56
CA ASN A 45 -3.79 -5.99 -13.54
C ASN A 45 -4.71 -6.99 -14.25
N ALA A 46 -5.62 -7.63 -13.50
CA ALA A 46 -6.60 -8.55 -14.05
C ALA A 46 -7.66 -7.82 -14.90
N SER A 47 -7.96 -6.56 -14.57
CA SER A 47 -8.95 -5.75 -15.31
C SER A 47 -8.35 -4.93 -16.45
N THR A 48 -7.04 -4.65 -16.44
CA THR A 48 -6.34 -3.83 -17.46
C THR A 48 -6.11 -4.59 -18.75
N GLU A 49 -6.09 -5.93 -18.71
CA GLU A 49 -6.07 -6.76 -19.93
C GLU A 49 -7.38 -6.70 -20.74
N ALA A 50 -8.47 -6.12 -20.19
CA ALA A 50 -9.73 -5.91 -20.91
C ALA A 50 -9.92 -4.47 -21.45
N GLY A 51 -8.98 -3.54 -21.20
CA GLY A 51 -9.20 -2.11 -21.40
C GLY A 51 -8.20 -1.37 -22.29
N LYS A 52 -7.21 -2.05 -22.89
CA LYS A 52 -6.24 -1.41 -23.78
C LYS A 52 -6.26 -2.00 -25.19
N THR A 53 -7.33 -1.72 -25.91
CA THR A 53 -7.35 -1.67 -27.37
C THR A 53 -7.47 -0.21 -27.79
N ASP A 54 -6.38 0.37 -28.27
CA ASP A 54 -6.39 1.43 -29.28
C ASP A 54 -5.32 1.07 -30.32
#